data_AF-A0A069D2M9-F1
#
_entry.id   AF-A0A069D2M9-F1
#
_cell.length_a   1.000
_cell.length_b   1.000
_cell.length_c   1.000
_cell.angle_alpha   90.00
_cell.angle_beta   90.00
_cell.angle_gamma   90.00
#
_symmetry.space_group_name_H-M   'P 1'
#
loop_
_entity.id
_entity.type
_entity.pdbx_description
1 polymer ?
#
loop_
_entity_poly.entity_id
_entity_poly.type
_entity_poly.pdbx_seq_one_letter_code
_entity_poly.pdbx_strand_id
1 'polypeptide(L)'
;MKRLNGNIVDNPIFYSPIYDKYRKLYYRIQLGEFREHFYGEPTPYDKKIVLSVFNEKLEMISEFRLDNYKYNFIFFGVTKAGLVVGGNNPKDPSLDYEYLKLFRLKVSVWNM
;
A
#
# COMPACT_ATOMS: atom_id res chain seq x y z
N MET A 1 33.70 16.65 1.90
CA MET A 1 32.36 16.25 2.38
C MET A 1 31.83 15.15 1.46
N LYS A 2 31.61 13.93 1.96
CA LYS A 2 30.96 12.85 1.18
C LYS A 2 29.49 13.22 0.99
N ARG A 3 29.04 13.38 -0.26
CA ARG A 3 27.61 13.37 -0.59
C ARG A 3 27.07 12.00 -0.19
N LEU A 4 26.03 11.95 0.63
CA LEU A 4 25.25 10.74 0.86
C LEU A 4 24.54 10.41 -0.46
N ASN A 5 25.19 9.60 -1.30
CA ASN A 5 24.71 9.25 -2.64
C ASN A 5 23.49 8.29 -2.55
N GLY A 6 22.40 8.65 -3.23
CA GLY A 6 21.55 7.74 -4.02
C GLY A 6 20.56 6.77 -3.35
N ASN A 7 20.78 6.27 -2.13
CA ASN A 7 20.19 4.96 -1.77
C ASN A 7 18.98 4.97 -0.81
N ILE A 8 18.44 6.12 -0.41
CA ILE A 8 17.29 6.15 0.52
C ILE A 8 15.98 5.80 -0.18
N VAL A 9 15.84 6.20 -1.45
CA VAL A 9 14.60 5.96 -2.18
C VAL A 9 14.48 4.51 -2.64
N ASP A 10 15.55 3.71 -2.75
CA ASP A 10 15.42 2.29 -3.14
C ASP A 10 14.90 1.40 -2.00
N ASN A 11 15.26 1.71 -0.76
CA ASN A 11 14.97 0.82 0.37
C ASN A 11 13.47 0.58 0.58
N PRO A 12 13.06 -0.66 0.91
CA PRO A 12 11.67 -0.92 1.24
C PRO A 12 11.25 -0.09 2.46
N ILE A 13 10.06 0.52 2.38
CA ILE A 13 9.48 1.32 3.46
C ILE A 13 8.32 0.53 4.04
N PHE A 14 8.32 0.36 5.37
CA PHE A 14 7.25 -0.31 6.09
C PHE A 14 6.45 0.71 6.90
N TYR A 15 5.14 0.72 6.70
CA TYR A 15 4.22 1.54 7.48
C TYR A 15 3.80 0.81 8.76
N SER A 16 3.31 1.58 9.73
CA SER A 16 2.72 1.03 10.95
C SER A 16 1.59 0.05 10.60
N PRO A 17 1.53 -1.13 11.26
CA PRO A 17 0.44 -2.07 11.06
C PRO A 17 -0.91 -1.43 11.42
N ILE A 18 -1.96 -1.81 10.68
CA ILE A 18 -3.32 -1.37 10.88
C ILE A 18 -4.14 -2.54 11.42
N TYR A 19 -4.70 -2.39 12.61
CA TYR A 19 -5.57 -3.41 13.19
C TYR A 19 -7.01 -3.27 12.68
N ASP A 20 -7.55 -4.34 12.08
CA ASP A 20 -8.96 -4.46 11.72
C ASP A 20 -9.76 -5.09 12.86
N LYS A 21 -10.33 -4.24 13.72
CA LYS A 21 -11.16 -4.68 14.84
C LYS A 21 -12.42 -5.46 14.43
N TYR A 22 -12.86 -5.39 13.18
CA TYR A 22 -14.08 -6.07 12.71
C TYR A 22 -13.80 -7.50 12.24
N ARG A 23 -12.58 -7.77 11.77
CA ARG A 23 -12.14 -9.10 11.28
C ARG A 23 -11.10 -9.74 12.19
N LYS A 24 -10.57 -8.99 13.15
CA LYS A 24 -9.46 -9.36 14.04
C LYS A 24 -8.22 -9.78 13.26
N LEU A 25 -7.82 -8.92 12.32
CA LEU A 25 -6.64 -9.11 11.47
C LEU A 25 -5.73 -7.88 11.58
N TYR A 26 -4.46 -8.04 11.21
CA TYR A 26 -3.55 -6.93 11.01
C TYR A 26 -3.19 -6.81 9.54
N TYR A 27 -3.24 -5.58 9.03
CA TYR A 27 -2.75 -5.23 7.70
C TYR A 27 -1.40 -4.54 7.85
N ARG A 28 -0.40 -4.94 7.07
CA ARG A 28 0.89 -4.25 6.98
C ARG A 28 1.12 -3.80 5.56
N ILE A 29 1.40 -2.51 5.41
CA ILE A 29 1.67 -1.90 4.11
C ILE A 29 3.17 -1.72 3.96
N GLN A 30 3.69 -2.16 2.82
CA GLN A 30 5.06 -1.99 2.40
C GLN A 30 5.10 -1.28 1.05
N LEU A 31 5.99 -0.30 0.91
CA LEU A 31 6.48 0.15 -0.39
C LEU A 31 7.74 -0.65 -0.69
N GLY A 32 7.63 -1.58 -1.64
CA GLY A 32 8.71 -2.46 -2.03
C GLY A 32 9.65 -1.80 -3.03
N GLU A 33 10.09 -2.60 -3.99
CA GLU A 33 10.96 -2.16 -5.06
C GLU A 33 10.26 -1.17 -6.00
N PHE A 34 11.07 -0.36 -6.67
CA PHE A 34 10.62 0.39 -7.81
C PHE A 34 10.09 -0.52 -8.92
N ARG A 35 9.28 0.07 -9.77
CA ARG A 35 8.97 -0.52 -11.08
C ARG A 35 10.22 -0.60 -11.94
N GLU A 36 10.27 -1.59 -12.82
CA GLU A 36 11.36 -1.74 -13.80
C GLU A 36 11.46 -0.53 -14.73
N HIS A 37 10.31 0.11 -15.02
CA HIS A 37 10.23 1.29 -15.87
C HIS A 37 9.34 2.36 -15.23
N PHE A 38 9.90 3.56 -15.07
CA PHE A 38 9.18 4.79 -14.72
C PHE A 38 9.85 5.96 -15.45
N TYR A 39 9.09 7.02 -15.72
CA TYR A 39 9.57 8.21 -16.43
C TYR A 39 9.89 9.33 -15.44
N GLY A 40 11.07 9.94 -15.59
CA GLY A 40 11.53 11.06 -14.76
C GLY A 40 12.19 10.63 -13.46
N GLU A 41 12.30 11.57 -12.52
CA GLU A 41 12.90 11.31 -11.20
C GLU A 41 12.03 10.33 -10.38
N PRO A 42 12.65 9.31 -9.75
CA PRO A 42 11.92 8.31 -8.98
C PRO A 42 11.19 8.93 -7.79
N THR A 43 9.92 8.58 -7.63
CA THR A 43 9.12 8.99 -6.47
C THR A 43 8.62 7.76 -5.70
N PRO A 44 8.23 7.89 -4.42
CA PRO A 44 7.62 6.78 -3.69
C PRO A 44 6.37 6.18 -4.36
N TYR A 45 5.68 6.95 -5.23
CA TYR A 45 4.53 6.46 -6.01
C TYR A 45 4.93 5.49 -7.14
N ASP A 46 6.20 5.43 -7.50
CA ASP A 46 6.77 4.50 -8.48
C ASP A 46 7.15 3.15 -7.88
N LYS A 47 6.96 2.98 -6.56
CA LYS A 47 7.17 1.73 -5.84
C LYS A 47 5.94 0.83 -5.85
N LYS A 48 6.19 -0.47 -5.84
CA LYS A 48 5.15 -1.49 -5.67
C LYS A 48 4.58 -1.43 -4.26
N ILE A 49 3.26 -1.31 -4.12
CA ILE A 49 2.58 -1.42 -2.83
C ILE A 49 2.29 -2.90 -2.55
N VAL A 50 2.79 -3.39 -1.43
CA VAL A 50 2.53 -4.75 -0.93
C VAL A 50 1.69 -4.65 0.34
N LEU A 51 0.61 -5.42 0.37
CA LEU A 51 -0.31 -5.54 1.50
C LEU A 51 -0.19 -6.95 2.08
N SER A 52 0.45 -7.08 3.23
CA SER A 52 0.50 -8.34 3.97
C SER A 52 -0.62 -8.37 5.00
N VAL A 53 -1.27 -9.53 5.16
CA VAL A 53 -2.37 -9.76 6.10
C VAL A 53 -1.92 -10.79 7.13
N PHE A 54 -2.13 -10.48 8.41
CA PHE A 54 -1.79 -11.34 9.53
C PHE A 54 -3.03 -11.63 10.38
N ASN A 55 -3.08 -12.81 10.97
CA ASN A 55 -4.10 -13.17 11.96
C ASN A 55 -3.77 -12.60 13.36
N GLU A 56 -4.60 -12.90 14.38
CA GLU A 56 -4.39 -12.42 15.76
C GLU A 56 -3.11 -12.93 16.41
N LYS A 57 -2.55 -14.05 15.92
CA LYS A 57 -1.28 -14.63 16.38
C LYS A 57 -0.07 -14.03 15.66
N LEU A 58 -0.28 -13.03 14.82
CA LEU A 58 0.75 -12.42 13.96
C LEU A 58 1.35 -13.38 12.93
N GLU A 59 0.62 -14.44 12.58
CA GLU A 59 0.98 -15.33 11.49
C GLU A 59 0.48 -14.71 10.18
N MET A 60 1.36 -14.63 9.17
CA MET A 60 0.98 -14.12 7.86
C MET A 60 0.07 -15.13 7.15
N ILE A 61 -1.14 -14.70 6.80
CA ILE A 61 -2.15 -15.54 6.14
C ILE A 61 -2.32 -15.22 4.67
N SER A 62 -1.89 -14.03 4.24
CA SER A 62 -1.97 -13.62 2.83
C SER A 62 -1.04 -12.45 2.54
N GLU A 63 -0.69 -12.30 1.26
CA GLU A 63 0.04 -11.16 0.73
C GLU A 63 -0.52 -10.79 -0.64
N PHE A 64 -0.72 -9.49 -0.87
CA PHE A 64 -1.21 -8.95 -2.13
C PHE A 64 -0.28 -7.87 -2.66
N ARG A 65 0.09 -7.98 -3.94
CA ARG A 65 0.72 -6.88 -4.68
C ARG A 65 -0.39 -6.06 -5.31
N LEU A 66 -0.54 -4.82 -4.89
CA LEU A 66 -1.62 -3.97 -5.38
C LEU A 66 -1.28 -3.39 -6.75
N ASP A 67 -2.31 -3.17 -7.57
CA ASP A 67 -2.18 -2.48 -8.86
C ASP A 67 -1.51 -1.12 -8.66
N ASN A 68 -0.37 -0.96 -9.31
CA ASN A 68 0.37 0.28 -9.27
C ASN A 68 -0.41 1.44 -9.89
N TYR A 69 -0.13 2.66 -9.42
CA TYR A 69 -0.78 3.92 -9.83
C TYR A 69 -2.31 3.96 -9.65
N LYS A 70 -2.95 2.89 -9.16
CA LYS A 70 -4.37 2.88 -8.81
C LYS A 70 -4.62 3.30 -7.37
N TYR A 71 -3.69 2.98 -6.48
CA TYR A 71 -3.82 3.21 -5.04
C TYR A 71 -2.82 4.24 -4.56
N ASN A 72 -3.24 5.06 -3.60
CA ASN A 72 -2.39 6.00 -2.89
C ASN A 72 -2.02 5.42 -1.52
N PHE A 73 -0.72 5.22 -1.30
CA PHE A 73 -0.21 4.59 -0.08
C PHE A 73 -0.34 5.45 1.18
N ILE A 74 -0.66 6.74 1.04
CA ILE A 74 -0.78 7.68 2.16
C ILE A 74 -2.01 7.38 3.01
N PHE A 75 -3.06 6.79 2.43
CA PHE A 75 -4.31 6.56 3.14
C PHE A 75 -4.75 5.10 3.11
N PHE A 76 -4.76 4.48 4.29
CA PHE A 76 -5.41 3.21 4.56
C PHE A 76 -6.22 3.33 5.84
N GLY A 77 -7.42 2.75 5.86
CA GLY A 77 -8.30 2.78 7.02
C GLY A 77 -9.25 1.60 7.06
N VAL A 78 -9.69 1.19 8.25
CA VAL A 78 -10.58 0.04 8.41
C VAL A 78 -12.01 0.48 8.67
N THR A 79 -12.94 -0.18 7.99
CA THR A 79 -14.39 0.00 8.19
C THR A 79 -15.04 -1.35 8.44
N LYS A 80 -16.29 -1.35 8.91
CA LYS A 80 -17.11 -2.57 9.00
C LYS A 80 -17.13 -3.33 7.68
N ALA A 81 -17.15 -2.61 6.55
CA ALA A 81 -17.23 -3.19 5.22
C ALA A 81 -15.89 -3.76 4.68
N GLY A 82 -14.74 -3.34 5.22
CA GLY A 82 -13.43 -3.79 4.76
C GLY A 82 -12.31 -2.77 4.98
N LEU A 83 -11.14 -3.10 4.48
CA LEU A 83 -10.01 -2.17 4.34
C LEU A 83 -10.33 -1.19 3.22
N VAL A 84 -10.22 0.10 3.52
CA VAL A 84 -10.35 1.20 2.58
C VAL A 84 -8.96 1.74 2.28
N VAL A 85 -8.70 2.03 1.02
CA VAL A 85 -7.44 2.59 0.52
C VAL A 85 -7.72 3.79 -0.37
N GLY A 86 -6.88 4.82 -0.29
CA GLY A 86 -6.94 5.98 -1.17
C GLY A 86 -6.75 5.59 -2.63
N GLY A 87 -7.52 6.19 -3.52
CA GLY A 87 -7.45 5.97 -4.97
C GLY A 87 -6.82 7.13 -5.74
N ASN A 88 -6.58 8.28 -5.11
CA ASN A 88 -6.00 9.47 -5.75
C ASN A 88 -4.47 9.35 -5.82
N ASN A 89 -3.94 8.42 -6.60
CA ASN A 89 -2.49 8.34 -6.83
C ASN A 89 -2.08 9.44 -7.83
N PRO A 90 -1.09 10.30 -7.52
CA PRO A 90 -0.65 11.38 -8.42
C PRO A 90 -0.12 10.94 -9.79
N LYS A 91 0.17 9.64 -9.97
CA LYS A 91 0.61 9.06 -11.24
C LYS A 91 -0.54 8.40 -12.04
N ASP A 92 -1.78 8.41 -11.52
CA ASP A 92 -2.97 8.01 -12.27
C ASP A 92 -3.31 9.10 -13.32
N PRO A 93 -3.26 8.83 -14.63
CA PRO A 93 -3.59 9.83 -15.66
C PRO A 93 -5.08 10.21 -15.66
N SER A 94 -5.94 9.41 -15.03
CA SER A 94 -7.38 9.69 -14.87
C SER A 94 -7.70 10.43 -13.58
N LEU A 95 -6.68 10.93 -12.86
CA LEU A 95 -6.87 11.59 -11.57
C LEU A 95 -7.63 12.91 -11.72
N ASP A 96 -8.77 12.97 -11.04
CA ASP A 96 -9.50 14.21 -10.78
C ASP A 96 -9.29 14.60 -9.31
N TYR A 97 -8.75 15.81 -9.09
CA TYR A 97 -8.46 16.33 -7.75
C TYR A 97 -9.68 16.88 -7.03
N GLU A 98 -10.80 17.11 -7.74
CA GLU A 98 -12.06 17.56 -7.14
C GLU A 98 -12.84 16.39 -6.50
N TYR A 99 -12.44 15.14 -6.76
CA TYR A 99 -13.11 13.94 -6.23
C TYR A 99 -12.17 13.07 -5.39
N LEU A 100 -12.55 12.81 -4.14
CA LEU A 100 -11.88 11.82 -3.31
C LEU A 100 -12.28 10.40 -3.74
N LYS A 101 -11.35 9.70 -4.37
CA LYS A 101 -11.51 8.30 -4.80
C LYS A 101 -11.07 7.39 -3.67
N LEU A 102 -11.95 6.50 -3.23
CA LEU A 102 -11.65 5.48 -2.22
C LEU A 102 -12.00 4.10 -2.78
N PHE A 103 -11.11 3.14 -2.59
CA PHE A 103 -11.37 1.75 -2.93
C PHE A 103 -11.55 0.93 -1.66
N ARG A 104 -12.42 -0.08 -1.74
CA ARG A 104 -12.58 -1.08 -0.71
C ARG A 104 -11.91 -2.37 -1.14
N LEU A 105 -10.90 -2.79 -0.40
CA LEU A 105 -10.27 -4.10 -0.53
C LEU A 105 -11.03 -5.09 0.36
N LYS A 106 -11.59 -6.12 -0.27
CA LYS A 106 -12.19 -7.25 0.44
C LYS A 106 -11.12 -8.31 0.64
N VAL A 107 -10.78 -8.57 1.90
CA VAL A 107 -9.89 -9.67 2.27
C VAL A 107 -10.77 -10.86 2.66
N SER A 108 -10.76 -11.91 1.84
CA SER A 108 -11.37 -13.19 2.16
C SER A 108 -10.29 -14.11 2.72
N VAL A 109 -10.39 -14.42 4.01
CA VAL A 109 -9.57 -15.47 4.62
C VAL A 109 -10.34 -16.76 4.43
N TRP A 110 -9.82 -17.70 3.65
CA TRP A 110 -10.35 -19.05 3.63
C TRP A 110 -9.95 -19.71 4.95
N ASN A 111 -10.94 -20.09 5.77
CA ASN A 111 -10.67 -20.95 6.91
C ASN A 111 -10.21 -22.30 6.34
N MET A 112 -8.93 -22.62 6.55
CA MET A 112 -8.44 -24.00 6.44
C MET A 112 -8.84 -24.78 7.68
#